data_AF-A0A961JJR6-F1
#
_entry.id   AF-A0A961JJR6-F1
#
_cell.length_a   1.000
_cell.length_b   1.000
_cell.length_c   1.000
_cell.angle_alpha   90.00
_cell.angle_beta   90.00
_cell.angle_gamma   90.00
#
_symmetry.space_group_name_H-M   'P 1'
#
loop_
_entity.id
_entity.type
_entity.pdbx_description
1 polymer ?
#
loop_
_entity_poly.entity_id
_entity_poly.type
_entity_poly.pdbx_seq_one_letter_code
_entity_poly.pdbx_strand_id
1 'polypeptide(L)'
;MSDTATPAIACRNLWQVFGPNAKPALAAALAQNPDPAAVAADLKARGLIPAVQDVGFDVRPGELFVIMGLSGSGKSTLVRGLSRLLDVTSGDVRILGEDISAASKARLIELRRKKLGMVFQHFGLFPHMSVLDNVAYPLRVQGIARAQRHAKALEVIQLVGLGGRESAFPRNLSGGQRQRVGIARSLVGDCEVWFLDEPFSALDPLIRRQLQDEFLQIQAKLKTTIVFITHDIAEALKLADRIAIMRDGKIIQIGTPAQIVLSPADDYVREFSRDVAKGRHARVASVMKPAKGPLDGPVLREGMTLDAALAACVAAQSAVPVADGSGRVVGQIDPADLVSALHVDER
;
A
#
# COMPACT_ATOMS: atom_id res chain seq x y z
N MET A 1 -11.07 -21.11 -1.44
CA MET A 1 -10.27 -21.45 -2.62
C MET A 1 -8.87 -20.90 -2.36
N SER A 2 -7.88 -21.79 -2.16
CA SER A 2 -6.48 -21.38 -1.95
C SER A 2 -5.95 -20.81 -3.24
N ASP A 3 -5.67 -19.51 -3.25
CA ASP A 3 -5.16 -18.79 -4.41
C ASP A 3 -3.71 -19.22 -4.68
N THR A 4 -3.53 -20.10 -5.67
CA THR A 4 -2.25 -20.73 -6.07
C THR A 4 -1.42 -19.84 -7.01
N ALA A 5 -1.72 -18.55 -7.09
CA ALA A 5 -0.95 -17.62 -7.90
C ALA A 5 0.37 -17.23 -7.21
N THR A 6 1.49 -17.35 -7.93
CA THR A 6 2.80 -16.86 -7.47
C THR A 6 2.68 -15.38 -7.09
N PRO A 7 3.11 -14.98 -5.88
CA PRO A 7 3.01 -13.58 -5.47
C PRO A 7 3.91 -12.70 -6.33
N ALA A 8 3.45 -11.47 -6.59
CA ALA A 8 4.23 -10.47 -7.32
C ALA A 8 5.43 -9.98 -6.47
N ILE A 9 5.28 -9.94 -5.15
CA ILE A 9 6.37 -9.72 -4.20
C ILE A 9 6.25 -10.74 -3.08
N ALA A 10 7.33 -11.46 -2.80
CA ALA A 10 7.45 -12.35 -1.66
C ALA A 10 8.65 -11.91 -0.81
N CYS A 11 8.43 -11.73 0.48
CA CYS A 11 9.45 -11.33 1.44
C CYS A 11 9.47 -12.36 2.58
N ARG A 12 10.65 -12.88 2.93
CA ARG A 12 10.83 -13.88 3.99
C ARG A 12 12.00 -13.52 4.90
N ASN A 13 11.76 -13.58 6.20
CA ASN A 13 12.75 -13.38 7.25
C ASN A 13 13.65 -12.16 7.04
N LEU A 14 13.05 -11.04 6.62
CA LEU A 14 13.81 -9.85 6.24
C LEU A 14 14.29 -9.09 7.47
N TRP A 15 15.59 -8.85 7.53
CA TRP A 15 16.25 -8.07 8.57
C TRP A 15 17.03 -6.91 7.96
N GLN A 16 16.89 -5.74 8.56
CA GLN A 16 17.78 -4.62 8.30
C GLN A 16 18.25 -4.00 9.61
N VAL A 17 19.56 -4.09 9.83
CA VAL A 17 20.22 -3.63 11.06
C VAL A 17 21.25 -2.57 10.67
N PHE A 18 21.15 -1.38 11.26
CA PHE A 18 22.14 -0.32 11.07
C PHE A 18 23.16 -0.30 12.21
N GLY A 19 24.39 0.04 11.87
CA GLY A 19 25.51 0.15 12.81
C GLY A 19 26.75 -0.62 12.33
N PRO A 20 27.90 -0.40 12.98
CA PRO A 20 29.12 -1.09 12.65
C PRO A 20 28.98 -2.59 12.88
N ASN A 21 29.51 -3.42 11.97
CA ASN A 21 29.49 -4.89 12.09
C ASN A 21 28.07 -5.49 12.23
N ALA A 22 27.04 -4.83 11.68
CA ALA A 22 25.65 -5.28 11.80
C ALA A 22 25.40 -6.70 11.29
N LYS A 23 25.97 -7.07 10.14
CA LYS A 23 25.80 -8.40 9.53
C LYS A 23 26.34 -9.55 10.39
N PRO A 24 27.62 -9.55 10.82
CA PRO A 24 28.11 -10.61 11.71
C PRO A 24 27.42 -10.61 13.07
N ALA A 25 27.05 -9.43 13.61
CA ALA A 25 26.30 -9.35 14.87
C ALA A 25 24.93 -10.01 14.76
N LEU A 26 24.17 -9.73 13.69
CA LEU A 26 22.88 -10.36 13.43
C LEU A 26 23.02 -11.88 13.28
N ALA A 27 24.02 -12.35 12.52
CA ALA A 27 24.25 -13.78 12.33
C ALA A 27 24.56 -14.50 13.66
N ALA A 28 25.40 -13.90 14.51
CA ALA A 28 25.71 -14.43 15.83
C ALA A 28 24.47 -14.45 16.75
N ALA A 29 23.67 -13.39 16.75
CA ALA A 29 22.46 -13.31 17.56
C ALA A 29 21.41 -14.34 17.13
N LEU A 30 21.16 -14.48 15.82
CA LEU A 30 20.24 -15.49 15.27
C LEU A 30 20.70 -16.93 15.55
N ALA A 31 22.00 -17.18 15.60
CA ALA A 31 22.54 -18.50 15.93
C ALA A 31 22.34 -18.89 17.40
N GLN A 32 22.25 -17.89 18.29
CA GLN A 32 22.06 -18.10 19.73
C GLN A 32 20.59 -18.18 20.11
N ASN A 33 19.72 -17.43 19.43
CA ASN A 33 18.31 -17.38 19.75
C ASN A 33 17.44 -17.27 18.48
N PRO A 34 16.49 -18.20 18.27
CA PRO A 34 15.58 -18.11 17.14
C PRO A 34 14.48 -17.05 17.32
N ASP A 35 14.23 -16.53 18.53
CA ASP A 35 13.22 -15.51 18.78
C ASP A 35 13.66 -14.12 18.26
N PRO A 36 12.94 -13.54 17.28
CA PRO A 36 13.25 -12.21 16.76
C PRO A 36 13.24 -11.10 17.81
N ALA A 37 12.41 -11.20 18.85
CA ALA A 37 12.34 -10.17 19.89
C ALA A 37 13.61 -10.15 20.74
N ALA A 38 14.08 -11.32 21.18
CA ALA A 38 15.35 -11.46 21.88
C ALA A 38 16.56 -11.04 21.02
N VAL A 39 16.59 -11.43 19.74
CA VAL A 39 17.64 -11.02 18.79
C VAL A 39 17.70 -9.50 18.66
N ALA A 40 16.54 -8.84 18.48
CA ALA A 40 16.49 -7.39 18.38
C ALA A 40 16.95 -6.69 19.68
N ALA A 41 16.64 -7.25 20.85
CA ALA A 41 17.08 -6.73 22.13
C ALA A 41 18.61 -6.83 22.31
N ASP A 42 19.21 -7.96 21.95
CA ASP A 42 20.68 -8.15 21.96
C ASP A 42 21.37 -7.15 21.01
N LEU A 43 20.86 -6.99 19.79
CA LEU A 43 21.41 -6.02 18.83
C LEU A 43 21.34 -4.59 19.36
N LYS A 44 20.21 -4.20 19.98
CA LYS A 44 20.07 -2.87 20.62
C LYS A 44 21.04 -2.69 21.77
N ALA A 45 21.25 -3.71 22.61
CA ALA A 45 22.23 -3.66 23.70
C ALA A 45 23.67 -3.47 23.19
N ARG A 46 23.97 -3.90 21.96
CA ARG A 46 25.24 -3.66 21.26
C ARG A 46 25.31 -2.30 20.56
N GLY A 47 24.31 -1.44 20.72
CA GLY A 47 24.23 -0.13 20.07
C GLY A 47 23.84 -0.18 18.59
N LEU A 48 23.30 -1.30 18.11
CA LEU A 48 22.82 -1.46 16.73
C LEU A 48 21.33 -1.13 16.65
N ILE A 49 20.88 -0.73 15.46
CA ILE A 49 19.49 -0.30 15.22
C ILE A 49 18.81 -1.32 14.29
N PRO A 50 18.05 -2.30 14.83
CA PRO A 50 17.28 -3.23 14.02
C PRO A 50 16.02 -2.54 13.47
N ALA A 51 16.15 -1.88 12.33
CA ALA A 51 15.10 -1.10 11.69
C ALA A 51 14.02 -1.94 10.99
N VAL A 52 14.35 -3.17 10.61
CA VAL A 52 13.40 -4.20 10.13
C VAL A 52 13.77 -5.51 10.81
N GLN A 53 12.78 -6.18 11.42
CA GLN A 53 12.96 -7.32 12.32
C GLN A 53 12.07 -8.47 11.86
N ASP A 54 12.70 -9.48 11.24
CA ASP A 54 12.07 -10.72 10.78
C ASP A 54 10.75 -10.53 10.01
N VAL A 55 10.76 -9.60 9.06
CA VAL A 55 9.54 -9.28 8.31
C VAL A 55 9.31 -10.30 7.21
N GLY A 56 8.07 -10.82 7.11
CA GLY A 56 7.64 -11.71 6.05
C GLY A 56 6.19 -11.50 5.63
N PHE A 57 5.94 -11.43 4.33
CA PHE A 57 4.60 -11.32 3.74
C PHE A 57 4.65 -11.54 2.21
N ASP A 58 3.45 -11.68 1.63
CA ASP A 58 3.22 -11.76 0.19
C ASP A 58 2.30 -10.63 -0.28
N VAL A 59 2.63 -10.08 -1.45
CA VAL A 59 1.82 -9.15 -2.23
C VAL A 59 1.40 -9.85 -3.53
N ARG A 60 0.10 -9.92 -3.76
CA ARG A 60 -0.53 -10.58 -4.89
C ARG A 60 -0.40 -9.72 -6.16
N PRO A 61 -0.42 -10.34 -7.35
CA PRO A 61 -0.52 -9.60 -8.61
C PRO A 61 -1.74 -8.66 -8.63
N GLY A 62 -1.53 -7.39 -8.99
CA GLY A 62 -2.57 -6.35 -9.04
C GLY A 62 -3.05 -5.81 -7.69
N GLU A 63 -2.53 -6.33 -6.56
CA GLU A 63 -2.91 -5.88 -5.22
C GLU A 63 -2.35 -4.48 -4.91
N LEU A 64 -3.16 -3.64 -4.30
CA LEU A 64 -2.74 -2.42 -3.61
C LEU A 64 -2.49 -2.75 -2.13
N PHE A 65 -1.23 -3.02 -1.81
CA PHE A 65 -0.78 -3.38 -0.47
C PHE A 65 -0.22 -2.14 0.25
N VAL A 66 -0.89 -1.71 1.30
CA VAL A 66 -0.46 -0.55 2.10
C VAL A 66 0.40 -0.99 3.28
N ILE A 67 1.53 -0.33 3.48
CA ILE A 67 2.37 -0.44 4.67
C ILE A 67 2.17 0.84 5.48
N MET A 68 1.64 0.68 6.69
CA MET A 68 1.27 1.77 7.59
C MET A 68 2.05 1.70 8.90
N GLY A 69 2.19 2.83 9.59
CA GLY A 69 2.79 2.92 10.92
C GLY A 69 3.33 4.32 11.20
N LEU A 70 3.71 4.60 12.44
CA LEU A 70 4.25 5.90 12.83
C LEU A 70 5.63 6.18 12.19
N SER A 71 6.07 7.42 12.26
CA SER A 71 7.45 7.77 11.90
C SER A 71 8.45 6.93 12.69
N GLY A 72 9.52 6.47 12.04
CA GLY A 72 10.52 5.60 12.67
C GLY A 72 10.15 4.11 12.76
N SER A 73 8.96 3.67 12.34
CA SER A 73 8.57 2.25 12.43
C SER A 73 9.24 1.29 11.43
N GLY A 74 10.07 1.81 10.52
CA GLY A 74 10.83 0.99 9.55
C GLY A 74 10.25 0.89 8.14
N LYS A 75 9.10 1.54 7.84
CA LYS A 75 8.39 1.43 6.55
C LYS A 75 9.25 1.75 5.32
N SER A 76 9.87 2.93 5.28
CA SER A 76 10.70 3.34 4.14
C SER A 76 11.97 2.49 4.03
N THR A 77 12.50 2.00 5.16
CA THR A 77 13.61 1.03 5.17
C THR A 77 13.19 -0.27 4.52
N LEU A 78 12.01 -0.80 4.87
CA LEU A 78 11.43 -2.01 4.29
C LEU A 78 11.24 -1.85 2.78
N VAL A 79 10.59 -0.78 2.31
CA VAL A 79 10.37 -0.57 0.86
C VAL A 79 11.68 -0.37 0.08
N ARG A 80 12.69 0.30 0.67
CA ARG A 80 14.02 0.39 0.06
C ARG A 80 14.74 -0.95 0.02
N GLY A 81 14.53 -1.80 1.01
CA GLY A 81 14.99 -3.19 1.01
C GLY A 81 14.31 -4.02 -0.09
N LEU A 82 12.98 -3.92 -0.21
CA LEU A 82 12.20 -4.62 -1.24
C LEU A 82 12.61 -4.18 -2.66
N SER A 83 12.84 -2.89 -2.89
CA SER A 83 13.31 -2.37 -4.19
C SER A 83 14.82 -2.53 -4.43
N ARG A 84 15.54 -3.14 -3.47
CA ARG A 84 17.01 -3.28 -3.42
C ARG A 84 17.77 -1.95 -3.57
N LEU A 85 17.12 -0.81 -3.28
CA LEU A 85 17.81 0.48 -3.15
C LEU A 85 18.65 0.55 -1.88
N LEU A 86 18.32 -0.30 -0.90
CA LEU A 86 19.10 -0.60 0.27
C LEU A 86 19.46 -2.08 0.27
N ASP A 87 20.72 -2.41 0.56
CA ASP A 87 21.11 -3.79 0.83
C ASP A 87 20.59 -4.20 2.21
N VAL A 88 19.79 -5.26 2.25
CA VAL A 88 19.27 -5.81 3.49
C VAL A 88 20.35 -6.62 4.20
N THR A 89 20.26 -6.71 5.53
CA THR A 89 21.27 -7.41 6.35
C THR A 89 21.11 -8.92 6.23
N SER A 90 19.87 -9.42 6.20
CA SER A 90 19.51 -10.82 5.99
C SER A 90 18.09 -10.94 5.42
N GLY A 91 17.76 -12.12 4.90
CA GLY A 91 16.45 -12.47 4.37
C GLY A 91 16.35 -12.44 2.85
N ASP A 92 15.22 -12.95 2.37
CA ASP A 92 14.99 -13.21 0.96
C ASP A 92 13.88 -12.33 0.43
N VAL A 93 14.13 -11.67 -0.70
CA VAL A 93 13.13 -10.92 -1.44
C VAL A 93 13.02 -11.51 -2.84
N ARG A 94 11.80 -11.85 -3.22
CA ARG A 94 11.45 -12.25 -4.58
C ARG A 94 10.50 -11.24 -5.19
N ILE A 95 10.78 -10.81 -6.42
CA ILE A 95 9.90 -9.95 -7.21
C ILE A 95 9.60 -10.65 -8.53
N LEU A 96 8.32 -10.78 -8.87
CA LEU A 96 7.85 -11.46 -10.08
C LEU A 96 8.44 -12.88 -10.21
N GLY A 97 8.55 -13.58 -9.08
CA GLY A 97 9.13 -14.93 -9.00
C GLY A 97 10.67 -15.00 -9.00
N GLU A 98 11.38 -13.91 -9.29
CA GLU A 98 12.85 -13.85 -9.30
C GLU A 98 13.39 -13.46 -7.92
N ASP A 99 14.38 -14.20 -7.42
CA ASP A 99 15.15 -13.82 -6.23
C ASP A 99 16.08 -12.64 -6.53
N ILE A 100 15.74 -11.48 -5.96
CA ILE A 100 16.49 -10.24 -6.15
C ILE A 100 17.57 -10.02 -5.08
N SER A 101 17.58 -10.83 -4.02
CA SER A 101 18.65 -10.82 -3.01
C SER A 101 19.96 -11.30 -3.63
N ALA A 102 19.89 -12.32 -4.48
CA ALA A 102 21.02 -12.89 -5.21
C ALA A 102 21.31 -12.25 -6.59
N ALA A 103 20.44 -11.34 -7.05
CA ALA A 103 20.57 -10.74 -8.39
C ALA A 103 21.83 -9.87 -8.53
N SER A 104 22.48 -9.97 -9.69
CA SER A 104 23.63 -9.14 -10.03
C SER A 104 23.24 -7.66 -10.17
N LYS A 105 24.20 -6.76 -10.02
CA LYS A 105 23.98 -5.31 -10.21
C LYS A 105 23.38 -4.99 -11.59
N ALA A 106 23.84 -5.68 -12.64
CA ALA A 106 23.31 -5.50 -14.00
C ALA A 106 21.84 -5.91 -14.10
N ARG A 107 21.47 -7.04 -13.48
CA ARG A 107 20.09 -7.52 -13.45
C ARG A 107 19.17 -6.60 -12.66
N LEU A 108 19.62 -6.11 -11.50
CA LEU A 108 18.88 -5.13 -10.70
C LEU A 108 18.63 -3.83 -11.48
N ILE A 109 19.60 -3.36 -12.28
CA ILE A 109 19.42 -2.19 -13.15
C ILE A 109 18.36 -2.47 -14.22
N GLU A 110 18.37 -3.65 -14.83
CA GLU A 110 17.36 -4.02 -15.84
C GLU A 110 15.94 -4.08 -15.23
N LEU A 111 15.80 -4.73 -14.07
CA LEU A 111 14.53 -4.80 -13.34
C LEU A 111 13.98 -3.40 -13.04
N ARG A 112 14.81 -2.50 -12.51
CA ARG A 112 14.41 -1.10 -12.23
C ARG A 112 14.06 -0.31 -13.48
N ARG A 113 14.68 -0.63 -14.62
CA ARG A 113 14.38 0.05 -15.88
C ARG A 113 13.05 -0.40 -16.44
N LYS A 114 12.73 -1.70 -16.41
CA LYS A 114 11.63 -2.29 -17.20
C LYS A 114 10.43 -2.74 -16.38
N LYS A 115 10.60 -3.03 -15.09
CA LYS A 115 9.59 -3.75 -14.29
C LYS A 115 9.16 -2.99 -13.04
N LEU A 116 10.03 -2.17 -12.46
CA LEU A 116 9.78 -1.47 -11.20
C LEU A 116 9.59 0.03 -11.40
N GLY A 117 8.51 0.59 -10.84
CA GLY A 117 8.30 2.02 -10.70
C GLY A 117 8.54 2.46 -9.25
N MET A 118 9.02 3.69 -9.05
CA MET A 118 9.12 4.28 -7.72
C MET A 118 8.72 5.75 -7.68
N VAL A 119 7.95 6.13 -6.67
CA VAL A 119 7.66 7.52 -6.29
C VAL A 119 8.17 7.74 -4.87
N PHE A 120 8.90 8.83 -4.69
CA PHE A 120 9.49 9.22 -3.42
C PHE A 120 8.62 10.28 -2.73
N GLN A 121 8.74 10.38 -1.40
CA GLN A 121 8.06 11.38 -0.57
C GLN A 121 8.36 12.82 -1.02
N HIS A 122 9.61 13.10 -1.39
CA HIS A 122 9.96 14.32 -2.11
C HIS A 122 9.90 14.03 -3.61
N PHE A 123 9.17 14.84 -4.38
CA PHE A 123 8.82 14.65 -5.80
C PHE A 123 9.96 14.14 -6.70
N GLY A 124 11.21 14.44 -6.33
CA GLY A 124 12.41 13.90 -6.98
C GLY A 124 12.53 14.32 -8.44
N LEU A 125 11.91 15.46 -8.81
CA LEU A 125 11.90 15.98 -10.17
C LEU A 125 13.24 16.63 -10.49
N PHE A 126 13.67 16.51 -11.75
CA PHE A 126 14.84 17.22 -12.24
C PHE A 126 14.47 18.69 -12.48
N PRO A 127 15.03 19.65 -11.72
CA PRO A 127 14.58 21.05 -11.76
C PRO A 127 14.93 21.77 -13.06
N HIS A 128 15.93 21.25 -13.78
CA HIS A 128 16.43 21.77 -15.05
C HIS A 128 15.76 21.12 -16.27
N MET A 129 14.78 20.22 -16.08
CA MET A 129 14.04 19.56 -17.14
C MET A 129 12.59 20.03 -17.16
N SER A 130 11.98 20.06 -18.35
CA SER A 130 10.55 20.30 -18.50
C SER A 130 9.72 19.15 -17.89
N VAL A 131 8.40 19.33 -17.78
CA VAL A 131 7.47 18.24 -17.43
C VAL A 131 7.62 17.09 -18.41
N LEU A 132 7.63 17.38 -19.72
CA LEU A 132 7.77 16.37 -20.76
C LEU A 132 9.07 15.58 -20.62
N ASP A 133 10.19 16.26 -20.38
CA ASP A 133 11.49 15.61 -20.24
C ASP A 133 11.61 14.83 -18.92
N ASN A 134 11.00 15.32 -17.83
CA ASN A 134 10.90 14.58 -16.57
C ASN A 134 10.14 13.28 -16.77
N VAL A 135 8.97 13.34 -17.42
CA VAL A 135 8.14 12.15 -17.67
C VAL A 135 8.83 11.22 -18.67
N ALA A 136 9.47 11.73 -19.73
CA ALA A 136 10.16 10.89 -20.71
C ALA A 136 11.52 10.30 -20.21
N TYR A 137 12.00 10.72 -19.02
CA TYR A 137 13.33 10.36 -18.53
C TYR A 137 13.57 8.84 -18.40
N PRO A 138 12.65 8.03 -17.84
CA PRO A 138 12.88 6.59 -17.72
C PRO A 138 13.06 5.91 -19.08
N LEU A 139 12.26 6.32 -20.08
CA LEU A 139 12.39 5.83 -21.46
C LEU A 139 13.70 6.26 -22.11
N ARG A 140 14.20 7.47 -21.79
CA ARG A 140 15.55 7.91 -22.19
C ARG A 140 16.62 6.99 -21.62
N VAL A 141 16.50 6.60 -20.35
CA VAL A 141 17.44 5.67 -19.67
C VAL A 141 17.36 4.25 -20.25
N GLN A 142 16.20 3.84 -20.76
CA GLN A 142 16.02 2.59 -21.51
C GLN A 142 16.57 2.65 -22.94
N GLY A 143 17.00 3.81 -23.44
CA GLY A 143 17.54 3.98 -24.80
C GLY A 143 16.47 4.24 -25.88
N ILE A 144 15.23 4.54 -25.51
CA ILE A 144 14.15 4.80 -26.47
C ILE A 144 14.38 6.15 -27.17
N ALA A 145 14.18 6.14 -28.50
CA ALA A 145 14.37 7.28 -29.37
C ALA A 145 13.48 8.46 -28.96
N ARG A 146 14.00 9.68 -29.10
CA ARG A 146 13.37 10.91 -28.56
C ARG A 146 11.89 11.07 -28.96
N ALA A 147 11.58 10.87 -30.24
CA ALA A 147 10.22 11.01 -30.75
C ALA A 147 9.25 10.03 -30.07
N GLN A 148 9.63 8.75 -29.98
CA GLN A 148 8.81 7.70 -29.36
C GLN A 148 8.59 7.95 -27.87
N ARG A 149 9.67 8.28 -27.12
CA ARG A 149 9.52 8.55 -25.69
C ARG A 149 8.72 9.82 -25.39
N HIS A 150 8.80 10.85 -26.23
CA HIS A 150 7.98 12.05 -26.06
C HIS A 150 6.50 11.75 -26.36
N ALA A 151 6.20 10.96 -27.39
CA ALA A 151 4.83 10.56 -27.71
C ALA A 151 4.18 9.82 -26.52
N LYS A 152 4.84 8.79 -25.99
CA LYS A 152 4.36 8.05 -24.80
C LYS A 152 4.28 8.95 -23.56
N ALA A 153 5.25 9.84 -23.34
CA ALA A 153 5.20 10.77 -22.22
C ALA A 153 4.00 11.74 -22.30
N LEU A 154 3.63 12.20 -23.50
CA LEU A 154 2.44 13.03 -23.71
C LEU A 154 1.15 12.29 -23.34
N GLU A 155 1.00 11.03 -23.75
CA GLU A 155 -0.16 10.19 -23.38
C GLU A 155 -0.31 10.10 -21.85
N VAL A 156 0.81 9.88 -21.15
CA VAL A 156 0.79 9.76 -19.68
C VAL A 156 0.56 11.12 -19.01
N ILE A 157 1.08 12.22 -19.56
CA ILE A 157 0.80 13.58 -19.09
C ILE A 157 -0.69 13.89 -19.18
N GLN A 158 -1.35 13.49 -20.27
CA GLN A 158 -2.80 13.62 -20.41
C GLN A 158 -3.55 12.75 -19.41
N LEU A 159 -3.12 11.49 -19.22
CA LEU A 159 -3.71 10.57 -18.26
C LEU A 159 -3.70 11.12 -16.82
N VAL A 160 -2.64 11.81 -16.41
CA VAL A 160 -2.53 12.42 -15.08
C VAL A 160 -3.09 13.85 -15.00
N GLY A 161 -3.79 14.34 -16.03
CA GLY A 161 -4.42 15.66 -16.03
C GLY A 161 -3.45 16.85 -16.07
N LEU A 162 -2.28 16.68 -16.71
CA LEU A 162 -1.26 17.73 -16.88
C LEU A 162 -1.19 18.30 -18.30
N GLY A 163 -2.22 18.08 -19.12
CA GLY A 163 -2.31 18.63 -20.47
C GLY A 163 -2.12 20.16 -20.49
N GLY A 164 -1.32 20.65 -21.44
CA GLY A 164 -0.96 22.07 -21.57
C GLY A 164 0.16 22.54 -20.62
N ARG A 165 0.76 21.64 -19.82
CA ARG A 165 1.90 21.93 -18.93
C ARG A 165 3.20 21.24 -19.33
N GLU A 166 3.25 20.64 -20.52
CA GLU A 166 4.36 19.83 -21.03
C GLU A 166 5.70 20.58 -21.00
N SER A 167 5.67 21.87 -21.34
CA SER A 167 6.84 22.75 -21.43
C SER A 167 7.18 23.44 -20.10
N ALA A 168 6.34 23.33 -19.07
CA ALA A 168 6.58 23.94 -17.78
C ALA A 168 7.77 23.29 -17.06
N PHE A 169 8.46 24.05 -16.21
CA PHE A 169 9.48 23.52 -15.32
C PHE A 169 8.90 23.26 -13.92
N PRO A 170 9.47 22.35 -13.10
CA PRO A 170 8.96 22.03 -11.77
C PRO A 170 8.71 23.24 -10.85
N ARG A 171 9.51 24.30 -10.99
CA ARG A 171 9.36 25.56 -10.24
C ARG A 171 8.09 26.36 -10.60
N ASN A 172 7.50 26.10 -11.76
CA ASN A 172 6.28 26.76 -12.24
C ASN A 172 5.01 25.99 -11.88
N LEU A 173 5.13 24.89 -11.14
CA LEU A 173 4.03 23.98 -10.82
C LEU A 173 3.64 24.09 -9.34
N SER A 174 2.37 23.84 -9.04
CA SER A 174 1.89 23.63 -7.66
C SER A 174 2.43 22.32 -7.07
N GLY A 175 2.31 22.13 -5.75
CA GLY A 175 2.70 20.88 -5.09
C GLY A 175 2.01 19.64 -5.69
N GLY A 176 0.69 19.71 -5.88
CA GLY A 176 -0.08 18.63 -6.52
C GLY A 176 0.34 18.38 -7.97
N GLN A 177 0.66 19.42 -8.74
CA GLN A 177 1.17 19.26 -10.10
C GLN A 177 2.55 18.59 -10.11
N ARG A 178 3.46 18.97 -9.22
CA ARG A 178 4.76 18.29 -9.07
C ARG A 178 4.59 16.81 -8.73
N GLN A 179 3.63 16.47 -7.87
CA GLN A 179 3.30 15.09 -7.56
C GLN A 179 2.81 14.32 -8.78
N ARG A 180 1.90 14.90 -9.57
CA ARG A 180 1.42 14.32 -10.83
C ARG A 180 2.56 14.05 -11.81
N VAL A 181 3.56 14.94 -11.91
CA VAL A 181 4.75 14.70 -12.74
C VAL A 181 5.55 13.51 -12.22
N GLY A 182 5.72 13.39 -10.90
CA GLY A 182 6.41 12.24 -10.28
C GLY A 182 5.71 10.91 -10.57
N ILE A 183 4.38 10.89 -10.42
CA ILE A 183 3.53 9.75 -10.76
C ILE A 183 3.64 9.40 -12.25
N ALA A 184 3.43 10.38 -13.13
CA ALA A 184 3.52 10.20 -14.59
C ALA A 184 4.89 9.64 -14.99
N ARG A 185 5.97 10.17 -14.43
CA ARG A 185 7.32 9.66 -14.67
C ARG A 185 7.45 8.20 -14.26
N SER A 186 6.90 7.78 -13.13
CA SER A 186 6.98 6.37 -12.72
C SER A 186 6.12 5.43 -13.59
N LEU A 187 5.01 5.94 -14.15
CA LEU A 187 4.06 5.15 -14.94
C LEU A 187 4.45 4.97 -16.40
N VAL A 188 5.21 5.92 -16.97
CA VAL A 188 5.57 5.94 -18.40
C VAL A 188 6.28 4.68 -18.88
N GLY A 189 6.95 3.96 -17.98
CA GLY A 189 7.70 2.74 -18.27
C GLY A 189 6.89 1.46 -18.20
N ASP A 190 5.55 1.55 -18.07
CA ASP A 190 4.63 0.41 -17.99
C ASP A 190 5.08 -0.63 -16.93
N CYS A 191 5.41 -0.16 -15.72
CA CYS A 191 5.92 -1.00 -14.65
C CYS A 191 4.88 -2.02 -14.15
N GLU A 192 5.35 -3.19 -13.74
CA GLU A 192 4.52 -4.26 -13.17
C GLU A 192 4.39 -4.17 -11.65
N VAL A 193 5.42 -3.64 -10.99
CA VAL A 193 5.45 -3.39 -9.55
C VAL A 193 5.77 -1.93 -9.29
N TRP A 194 4.96 -1.28 -8.46
CA TRP A 194 5.06 0.16 -8.20
C TRP A 194 5.18 0.45 -6.71
N PHE A 195 6.30 1.05 -6.30
CA PHE A 195 6.55 1.46 -4.93
C PHE A 195 6.24 2.94 -4.74
N LEU A 196 5.44 3.27 -3.73
CA LEU A 196 4.99 4.62 -3.43
C LEU A 196 5.32 4.96 -1.98
N ASP A 197 6.37 5.75 -1.74
CA ASP A 197 6.82 6.14 -0.39
C ASP A 197 6.18 7.49 0.00
N GLU A 198 5.04 7.45 0.70
CA GLU A 198 4.25 8.61 1.12
C GLU A 198 3.96 9.65 0.01
N PRO A 199 3.36 9.24 -1.13
CA PRO A 199 3.23 10.11 -2.30
C PRO A 199 2.32 11.33 -2.06
N PHE A 200 1.49 11.35 -1.02
CA PHE A 200 0.52 12.43 -0.80
C PHE A 200 0.71 13.20 0.53
N SER A 201 1.76 12.91 1.29
CA SER A 201 1.97 13.50 2.63
C SER A 201 2.28 14.98 2.58
N ALA A 202 2.97 15.47 1.54
CA ALA A 202 3.35 16.87 1.37
C ALA A 202 2.24 17.77 0.79
N LEU A 203 0.99 17.28 0.69
CA LEU A 203 -0.11 17.96 0.00
C LEU A 203 -1.22 18.38 0.96
N ASP A 204 -1.87 19.51 0.64
CA ASP A 204 -3.04 20.00 1.36
C ASP A 204 -4.21 19.00 1.30
N PRO A 205 -5.08 18.94 2.34
CA PRO A 205 -6.12 17.91 2.43
C PRO A 205 -7.08 17.81 1.23
N LEU A 206 -7.47 18.94 0.63
CA LEU A 206 -8.35 18.94 -0.55
C LEU A 206 -7.66 18.33 -1.77
N ILE A 207 -6.44 18.77 -2.07
CA ILE A 207 -5.64 18.28 -3.21
C ILE A 207 -5.26 16.82 -3.00
N ARG A 208 -4.96 16.42 -1.76
CA ARG A 208 -4.69 15.03 -1.37
C ARG A 208 -5.87 14.13 -1.73
N ARG A 209 -7.09 14.47 -1.31
CA ARG A 209 -8.30 13.67 -1.61
C ARG A 209 -8.53 13.53 -3.11
N GLN A 210 -8.43 14.64 -3.84
CA GLN A 210 -8.59 14.63 -5.30
C GLN A 210 -7.56 13.71 -5.98
N LEU A 211 -6.29 13.78 -5.59
CA LEU A 211 -5.25 12.94 -6.16
C LEU A 211 -5.40 11.46 -5.79
N GLN A 212 -5.91 11.14 -4.60
CA GLN A 212 -6.26 9.77 -4.23
C GLN A 212 -7.37 9.21 -5.12
N ASP A 213 -8.42 10.00 -5.42
CA ASP A 213 -9.52 9.57 -6.29
C ASP A 213 -9.03 9.30 -7.72
N GLU A 214 -8.21 10.19 -8.25
CA GLU A 214 -7.60 10.02 -9.58
C GLU A 214 -6.62 8.84 -9.60
N PHE A 215 -5.86 8.64 -8.52
CA PHE A 215 -4.96 7.50 -8.38
C PHE A 215 -5.72 6.17 -8.43
N LEU A 216 -6.88 6.06 -7.78
CA LEU A 216 -7.75 4.88 -7.87
C LEU A 216 -8.23 4.64 -9.31
N GLN A 217 -8.58 5.70 -10.05
CA GLN A 217 -8.96 5.58 -11.46
C GLN A 217 -7.82 5.07 -12.34
N ILE A 218 -6.59 5.52 -12.07
CA ILE A 218 -5.38 5.07 -12.77
C ILE A 218 -5.09 3.61 -12.43
N GLN A 219 -5.10 3.25 -11.14
CA GLN A 219 -4.84 1.89 -10.67
C GLN A 219 -5.86 0.90 -11.27
N ALA A 220 -7.14 1.26 -11.32
CA ALA A 220 -8.19 0.43 -11.90
C ALA A 220 -7.98 0.13 -13.39
N LYS A 221 -7.32 1.03 -14.12
CA LYS A 221 -6.98 0.85 -15.55
C LYS A 221 -5.72 0.01 -15.76
N LEU A 222 -4.71 0.20 -14.91
CA LEU A 222 -3.37 -0.39 -15.12
C LEU A 222 -3.21 -1.78 -14.49
N LYS A 223 -3.96 -2.10 -13.43
CA LYS A 223 -3.86 -3.35 -12.66
C LYS A 223 -2.42 -3.71 -12.23
N THR A 224 -1.58 -2.70 -12.03
CA THR A 224 -0.21 -2.83 -11.52
C THR A 224 -0.23 -3.28 -10.06
N THR A 225 0.73 -4.10 -9.63
CA THR A 225 0.94 -4.40 -8.20
C THR A 225 1.55 -3.19 -7.51
N ILE A 226 0.95 -2.73 -6.40
CA ILE A 226 1.37 -1.51 -5.72
C ILE A 226 1.74 -1.81 -4.27
N VAL A 227 2.90 -1.33 -3.85
CA VAL A 227 3.26 -1.21 -2.43
C VAL A 227 3.26 0.26 -2.04
N PHE A 228 2.33 0.64 -1.18
CA PHE A 228 2.05 2.01 -0.83
C PHE A 228 2.38 2.27 0.63
N ILE A 229 3.19 3.28 0.95
CA ILE A 229 3.49 3.67 2.33
C ILE A 229 2.68 4.90 2.70
N THR A 230 2.06 4.85 3.88
CA THR A 230 1.48 6.02 4.52
C THR A 230 1.56 5.96 6.04
N HIS A 231 1.31 7.09 6.69
CA HIS A 231 1.04 7.18 8.12
C HIS A 231 -0.43 7.55 8.38
N ASP A 232 -1.22 7.82 7.34
CA ASP A 232 -2.64 8.22 7.44
C ASP A 232 -3.55 6.99 7.30
N ILE A 233 -4.31 6.70 8.36
CA ILE A 233 -5.23 5.55 8.37
C ILE A 233 -6.36 5.71 7.36
N ALA A 234 -6.88 6.92 7.18
CA ALA A 234 -8.00 7.16 6.27
C ALA A 234 -7.57 6.92 4.82
N GLU A 235 -6.33 7.26 4.49
CA GLU A 235 -5.72 6.94 3.20
C GLU A 235 -5.55 5.43 3.01
N ALA A 236 -5.03 4.72 4.02
CA ALA A 236 -4.89 3.27 3.97
C ALA A 236 -6.24 2.57 3.78
N LEU A 237 -7.27 2.97 4.54
CA LEU A 237 -8.61 2.38 4.46
C LEU A 237 -9.33 2.68 3.14
N LYS A 238 -9.05 3.83 2.52
CA LYS A 238 -9.62 4.22 1.24
C LYS A 238 -8.98 3.49 0.06
N LEU A 239 -7.66 3.29 0.10
CA LEU A 239 -6.88 2.80 -1.04
C LEU A 239 -6.61 1.30 -1.01
N ALA A 240 -6.39 0.70 0.16
CA ALA A 240 -5.81 -0.63 0.28
C ALA A 240 -6.79 -1.77 -0.01
N ASP A 241 -6.27 -2.80 -0.68
CA ASP A 241 -6.84 -4.15 -0.62
C ASP A 241 -6.45 -4.83 0.70
N ARG A 242 -5.18 -4.68 1.11
CA ARG A 242 -4.62 -5.16 2.38
C ARG A 242 -3.66 -4.15 2.97
N ILE A 243 -3.65 -4.08 4.31
CA ILE A 243 -2.85 -3.16 5.10
C ILE A 243 -1.94 -3.99 6.00
N ALA A 244 -0.65 -3.67 6.04
CA ALA A 244 0.30 -4.13 7.04
C ALA A 244 0.65 -2.97 7.97
N ILE A 245 0.36 -3.12 9.27
CA ILE A 245 0.72 -2.13 10.29
C ILE A 245 2.06 -2.49 10.90
N MET A 246 2.99 -1.54 10.91
CA MET A 246 4.34 -1.68 11.43
C MET A 246 4.59 -0.84 12.68
N ARG A 247 5.27 -1.44 13.66
CA ARG A 247 5.79 -0.78 14.87
C ARG A 247 7.21 -1.29 15.14
N ASP A 248 8.14 -0.38 15.41
CA ASP A 248 9.52 -0.69 15.81
C ASP A 248 10.20 -1.75 14.92
N GLY A 249 10.03 -1.66 13.61
CA GLY A 249 10.62 -2.58 12.62
C GLY A 249 9.90 -3.91 12.45
N LYS A 250 8.81 -4.16 13.16
CA LYS A 250 8.00 -5.39 13.10
C LYS A 250 6.66 -5.12 12.42
N ILE A 251 6.12 -6.14 11.75
CA ILE A 251 4.70 -6.15 11.37
C ILE A 251 3.89 -6.62 12.57
N ILE A 252 2.89 -5.83 12.96
CA ILE A 252 1.97 -6.13 14.07
C ILE A 252 0.74 -6.85 13.56
N GLN A 253 0.17 -6.40 12.44
CA GLN A 253 -1.01 -7.01 11.83
C GLN A 253 -0.99 -6.83 10.32
N ILE A 254 -1.42 -7.85 9.59
CA ILE A 254 -1.76 -7.76 8.17
C ILE A 254 -3.23 -8.18 8.02
N GLY A 255 -4.02 -7.34 7.37
CA GLY A 255 -5.44 -7.63 7.16
C GLY A 255 -6.08 -6.74 6.11
N THR A 256 -7.32 -7.03 5.77
CA THR A 256 -8.15 -6.11 4.98
C THR A 256 -8.47 -4.85 5.80
N PRO A 257 -8.83 -3.72 5.16
CA PRO A 257 -9.30 -2.53 5.87
C PRO A 257 -10.36 -2.82 6.94
N ALA A 258 -11.30 -3.71 6.65
CA ALA A 258 -12.33 -4.12 7.60
C ALA A 258 -11.74 -4.87 8.81
N GLN A 259 -10.79 -5.79 8.60
CA GLN A 259 -10.15 -6.52 9.70
C GLN A 259 -9.34 -5.59 10.60
N ILE A 260 -8.63 -4.60 10.03
CA ILE A 260 -7.87 -3.61 10.81
C ILE A 260 -8.79 -2.82 11.75
N VAL A 261 -9.98 -2.43 11.29
CA VAL A 261 -10.91 -1.57 12.04
C VAL A 261 -11.80 -2.36 13.00
N LEU A 262 -12.28 -3.53 12.58
CA LEU A 262 -13.26 -4.33 13.34
C LEU A 262 -12.59 -5.36 14.25
N SER A 263 -11.34 -5.72 13.99
CA SER A 263 -10.61 -6.76 14.74
C SER A 263 -9.13 -6.39 14.88
N PRO A 264 -8.83 -5.27 15.57
CA PRO A 264 -7.44 -4.88 15.83
C PRO A 264 -6.73 -5.94 16.67
N ALA A 265 -5.49 -6.27 16.31
CA ALA A 265 -4.71 -7.33 16.96
C ALA A 265 -4.23 -6.94 18.37
N ASP A 266 -3.92 -5.67 18.59
CA ASP A 266 -3.52 -5.11 19.88
C ASP A 266 -4.02 -3.66 20.03
N ASP A 267 -3.77 -3.07 21.21
CA ASP A 267 -4.17 -1.69 21.51
C ASP A 267 -3.49 -0.65 20.61
N TYR A 268 -2.31 -0.96 20.09
CA TYR A 268 -1.61 -0.08 19.15
C TYR A 268 -2.31 -0.04 17.79
N VAL A 269 -2.78 -1.18 17.26
CA VAL A 269 -3.61 -1.17 16.05
C VAL A 269 -4.95 -0.48 16.33
N ARG A 270 -5.54 -0.71 17.50
CA ARG A 270 -6.80 -0.07 17.91
C ARG A 270 -6.67 1.45 17.89
N GLU A 271 -5.56 2.00 18.36
CA GLU A 271 -5.29 3.45 18.41
C GLU A 271 -5.41 4.11 17.03
N PHE A 272 -4.92 3.47 15.95
CA PHE A 272 -5.08 4.01 14.59
C PHE A 272 -6.54 4.01 14.11
N SER A 273 -7.37 3.10 14.61
CA SER A 273 -8.77 2.98 14.21
C SER A 273 -9.73 3.80 15.08
N ARG A 274 -9.25 4.42 16.16
CA ARG A 274 -10.07 5.05 17.21
C ARG A 274 -10.95 6.18 16.67
N ASP A 275 -10.36 7.06 15.87
CA ASP A 275 -11.04 8.25 15.32
C ASP A 275 -11.62 8.01 13.90
N VAL A 276 -11.55 6.77 13.42
CA VAL A 276 -12.10 6.41 12.12
C VAL A 276 -13.59 6.16 12.27
N ALA A 277 -14.39 6.85 11.46
CA ALA A 277 -15.80 6.50 11.27
C ALA A 277 -15.89 5.08 10.65
N LYS A 278 -15.95 4.06 11.51
CA LYS A 278 -15.91 2.63 11.13
C LYS A 278 -16.95 2.32 10.06
N GLY A 279 -18.14 2.91 10.21
CA GLY A 279 -19.25 2.66 9.31
C GLY A 279 -19.09 3.19 7.89
N ARG A 280 -18.19 4.16 7.67
CA ARG A 280 -17.84 4.66 6.32
C ARG A 280 -16.81 3.80 5.61
N HIS A 281 -16.01 3.03 6.34
CA HIS A 281 -14.85 2.33 5.80
C HIS A 281 -15.00 0.79 5.81
N ALA A 282 -15.86 0.25 6.67
CA ALA A 282 -16.23 -1.17 6.64
C ALA A 282 -17.40 -1.41 5.67
N ARG A 283 -17.41 -2.60 5.05
CA ARG A 283 -18.44 -3.03 4.10
C ARG A 283 -19.40 -4.04 4.74
N VAL A 284 -20.63 -4.13 4.25
CA VAL A 284 -21.64 -5.10 4.72
C VAL A 284 -21.08 -6.53 4.70
N ALA A 285 -20.32 -6.88 3.66
CA ALA A 285 -19.66 -8.18 3.54
C ALA A 285 -18.80 -8.58 4.75
N SER A 286 -18.26 -7.62 5.53
CA SER A 286 -17.40 -7.92 6.67
C SER A 286 -18.14 -8.26 7.96
N VAL A 287 -19.46 -8.06 8.01
CA VAL A 287 -20.28 -8.24 9.22
C VAL A 287 -21.49 -9.17 8.97
N MET A 288 -21.86 -9.38 7.71
CA MET A 288 -23.00 -10.22 7.34
C MET A 288 -22.83 -11.67 7.81
N LYS A 289 -23.95 -12.30 8.14
CA LYS A 289 -24.04 -13.72 8.53
C LYS A 289 -24.79 -14.50 7.45
N PRO A 290 -24.62 -15.83 7.37
CA PRO A 290 -25.41 -16.67 6.48
C PRO A 290 -26.91 -16.48 6.74
N ALA A 291 -27.71 -16.39 5.66
CA ALA A 291 -29.15 -16.21 5.75
C ALA A 291 -29.81 -17.44 6.41
N LYS A 292 -30.72 -17.22 7.36
CA LYS A 292 -31.40 -18.28 8.13
C LYS A 292 -32.84 -18.56 7.69
N GLY A 293 -33.23 -18.12 6.49
CA GLY A 293 -34.58 -18.32 5.95
C GLY A 293 -34.96 -17.25 4.92
N PRO A 294 -36.23 -17.25 4.46
CA PRO A 294 -36.76 -16.14 3.69
C PRO A 294 -36.78 -14.88 4.56
N LEU A 295 -36.25 -13.79 4.01
CA LEU A 295 -36.14 -12.50 4.67
C LEU A 295 -36.97 -11.48 3.89
N ASP A 296 -37.76 -10.71 4.62
CA ASP A 296 -38.51 -9.59 4.06
C ASP A 296 -37.70 -8.29 4.18
N GLY A 297 -37.93 -7.35 3.27
CA GLY A 297 -37.32 -6.01 3.31
C GLY A 297 -36.34 -5.69 2.17
N PRO A 298 -35.70 -4.51 2.24
CA PRO A 298 -34.82 -4.03 1.17
C PRO A 298 -33.54 -4.88 1.09
N VAL A 299 -33.22 -5.37 -0.11
CA VAL A 299 -31.99 -6.14 -0.35
C VAL A 299 -30.78 -5.21 -0.36
N LEU A 300 -29.86 -5.41 0.57
CA LEU A 300 -28.59 -4.67 0.62
C LEU A 300 -27.56 -5.32 -0.30
N ARG A 301 -26.61 -4.53 -0.79
CA ARG A 301 -25.46 -5.05 -1.55
C ARG A 301 -24.28 -5.28 -0.61
N GLU A 302 -23.60 -6.41 -0.77
CA GLU A 302 -22.44 -6.77 0.07
C GLU A 302 -21.31 -5.72 0.05
N GLY A 303 -21.19 -4.98 -1.07
CA GLY A 303 -20.21 -3.91 -1.24
C GLY A 303 -20.57 -2.57 -0.58
N MET A 304 -21.78 -2.41 -0.04
CA MET A 304 -22.20 -1.17 0.63
C MET A 304 -21.44 -0.92 1.94
N THR A 305 -21.36 0.34 2.35
CA THR A 305 -20.79 0.71 3.66
C THR A 305 -21.77 0.36 4.78
N LEU A 306 -21.27 0.16 6.00
CA LEU A 306 -22.14 -0.13 7.16
C LEU A 306 -23.06 1.05 7.50
N ASP A 307 -22.66 2.30 7.29
CA ASP A 307 -23.53 3.47 7.48
C ASP A 307 -24.75 3.43 6.55
N ALA A 308 -24.53 3.10 5.27
CA ALA A 308 -25.60 2.98 4.29
C ALA A 308 -26.52 1.80 4.60
N ALA A 309 -25.96 0.70 5.11
CA ALA A 309 -26.71 -0.45 5.57
C ALA A 309 -27.54 -0.14 6.82
N LEU A 310 -26.98 0.57 7.80
CA LEU A 310 -27.67 0.98 9.01
C LEU A 310 -28.92 1.81 8.68
N ALA A 311 -28.79 2.79 7.79
CA ALA A 311 -29.93 3.60 7.34
C ALA A 311 -31.08 2.74 6.78
N ALA A 312 -30.75 1.70 6.01
CA ALA A 312 -31.73 0.78 5.44
C ALA A 312 -32.32 -0.20 6.48
N CYS A 313 -31.50 -0.73 7.40
CA CYS A 313 -31.95 -1.62 8.47
C CYS A 313 -32.86 -0.92 9.48
N VAL A 314 -32.55 0.32 9.84
CA VAL A 314 -33.39 1.14 10.75
C VAL A 314 -34.78 1.36 10.13
N ALA A 315 -34.86 1.57 8.82
CA ALA A 315 -36.14 1.69 8.11
C ALA A 315 -36.93 0.37 8.09
N ALA A 316 -36.24 -0.77 8.02
CA ALA A 316 -36.86 -2.10 7.94
C ALA A 316 -37.23 -2.72 9.30
N GLN A 317 -36.67 -2.22 10.41
CA GLN A 317 -36.88 -2.70 11.79
C GLN A 317 -36.67 -4.21 12.00
N SER A 318 -35.95 -4.87 11.09
CA SER A 318 -35.76 -6.33 11.08
C SER A 318 -34.46 -6.68 10.32
N ALA A 319 -34.04 -7.95 10.38
CA ALA A 319 -32.89 -8.42 9.62
C ALA A 319 -33.18 -8.35 8.12
N VAL A 320 -32.23 -7.79 7.36
CA VAL A 320 -32.40 -7.59 5.91
C VAL A 320 -31.45 -8.49 5.10
N PRO A 321 -31.88 -8.98 3.93
CA PRO A 321 -31.04 -9.82 3.08
C PRO A 321 -29.91 -9.02 2.41
N VAL A 322 -28.78 -9.69 2.21
CA VAL A 322 -27.59 -9.15 1.51
C VAL A 322 -27.34 -9.95 0.24
N ALA A 323 -27.24 -9.26 -0.89
CA ALA A 323 -26.97 -9.85 -2.19
C ALA A 323 -25.58 -9.50 -2.74
N ASP A 324 -25.04 -10.41 -3.55
CA ASP A 324 -23.82 -10.21 -4.32
C ASP A 324 -24.07 -9.36 -5.59
N GLY A 325 -23.01 -9.12 -6.37
CA GLY A 325 -23.09 -8.37 -7.63
C GLY A 325 -23.99 -9.00 -8.71
N SER A 326 -24.37 -10.27 -8.58
CA SER A 326 -25.30 -10.97 -9.49
C SER A 326 -26.77 -10.89 -9.04
N GLY A 327 -27.03 -10.28 -7.88
CA GLY A 327 -28.37 -10.18 -7.29
C GLY A 327 -28.79 -11.42 -6.49
N ARG A 328 -27.88 -12.39 -6.29
CA ARG A 328 -28.14 -13.57 -5.47
C ARG A 328 -27.97 -13.21 -3.99
N VAL A 329 -28.93 -13.58 -3.15
CA VAL A 329 -28.81 -13.42 -1.69
C VAL A 329 -27.73 -14.36 -1.16
N VAL A 330 -26.69 -13.77 -0.56
CA VAL A 330 -25.52 -14.46 -0.01
C VAL A 330 -25.45 -14.40 1.52
N GLY A 331 -26.24 -13.54 2.15
CA GLY A 331 -26.27 -13.41 3.60
C GLY A 331 -27.41 -12.54 4.11
N GLN A 332 -27.34 -12.21 5.39
CA GLN A 332 -28.25 -11.29 6.08
C GLN A 332 -27.48 -10.43 7.08
N ILE A 333 -28.03 -9.27 7.42
CA ILE A 333 -27.49 -8.41 8.46
C ILE A 333 -28.58 -8.04 9.46
N ASP A 334 -28.27 -8.18 10.75
CA ASP A 334 -29.14 -7.79 11.86
C ASP A 334 -28.79 -6.36 12.31
N PRO A 335 -29.78 -5.50 12.63
CA PRO A 335 -29.51 -4.21 13.25
C PRO A 335 -28.57 -4.28 14.46
N ALA A 336 -28.69 -5.30 15.32
CA ALA A 336 -27.83 -5.47 16.49
C ALA A 336 -26.37 -5.72 16.11
N ASP A 337 -26.11 -6.47 15.03
CA ASP A 337 -24.75 -6.74 14.53
C ASP A 337 -24.12 -5.48 13.94
N LEU A 338 -24.90 -4.66 13.22
CA LEU A 338 -24.47 -3.35 12.73
C LEU A 338 -24.10 -2.43 13.88
N VAL A 339 -24.99 -2.32 14.87
CA VAL A 339 -24.78 -1.48 16.04
C VAL A 339 -23.54 -1.93 16.81
N SER A 340 -23.34 -3.24 17.02
CA SER A 340 -22.13 -3.76 17.66
C SER A 340 -20.85 -3.47 16.87
N ALA A 341 -20.88 -3.55 15.54
CA ALA A 341 -19.73 -3.25 14.69
C ALA A 341 -19.38 -1.75 14.65
N LEU A 342 -20.38 -0.88 14.85
CA LEU A 342 -20.24 0.58 14.83
C LEU A 342 -19.87 1.18 16.19
N HIS A 343 -20.14 0.48 17.30
CA HIS A 343 -19.75 0.96 18.61
C HIS A 343 -18.21 1.08 18.72
N VAL A 344 -17.78 2.19 19.30
CA VAL A 344 -16.43 2.37 19.83
C VAL A 344 -16.46 1.76 21.22
N ASP A 345 -15.60 0.78 21.50
CA ASP A 345 -15.38 0.36 22.89
C ASP A 345 -14.82 1.58 23.63
N GLU A 346 -15.65 2.25 24.43
CA GLU A 346 -15.21 3.22 25.42
C GLU A 346 -14.58 2.46 26.60
N ARG A 347 -13.40 1.90 26.39
CA ARG A 347 -12.54 1.39 27.47
C ARG A 347 -11.10 1.80 27.22
#